data_AF-A0A355I6X2-F1
#
_entry.id   AF-A0A355I6X2-F1
#
_cell.length_a   1.000
_cell.length_b   1.000
_cell.length_c   1.000
_cell.angle_alpha   90.00
_cell.angle_beta   90.00
_cell.angle_gamma   90.00
#
_symmetry.space_group_name_H-M   'P 1'
#
loop_
_entity.id
_entity.type
_entity.pdbx_description
1 polymer ?
#
loop_
_entity_poly.entity_id
_entity_poly.type
_entity_poly.pdbx_seq_one_letter_code
_entity_poly.pdbx_strand_id
1 'polypeptide(L)' 'MLLDFNSETPLYLQLASAIEDNILRGVFEEETQVPSTTEISVNFKINPATAGKGVNLLVDDGILYKKRG' A
#
# COMPACT_ATOMS: atom_id res chain seq x y z
N MET A 1 -1.54 -8.44 -4.92
CA MET A 1 -0.68 -7.30 -5.28
C MET A 1 0.55 -7.80 -6.00
N LEU A 2 0.91 -7.21 -7.14
CA LEU A 2 2.07 -7.58 -7.94
C LEU A 2 2.76 -6.27 -8.35
N LEU A 3 4.04 -6.12 -8.02
CA LEU A 3 4.81 -4.90 -8.30
C LEU A 3 5.84 -5.19 -9.39
N ASP A 4 5.97 -4.27 -10.33
CA ASP A 4 6.93 -4.35 -11.42
C ASP A 4 8.11 -3.41 -11.16
N PHE A 5 9.27 -4.00 -10.86
CA PHE A 5 10.50 -3.28 -10.60
C PHE A 5 11.18 -2.74 -11.87
N ASN A 6 10.75 -3.19 -13.05
CA ASN A 6 11.27 -2.73 -14.33
C ASN A 6 10.38 -1.64 -14.96
N SER A 7 9.21 -1.36 -14.35
CA SER A 7 8.31 -0.30 -14.80
C SER A 7 8.91 1.08 -14.52
N GLU A 8 8.63 2.03 -15.41
CA GLU A 8 8.93 3.46 -15.20
C GLU A 8 8.08 4.05 -14.06
N THR A 9 7.00 3.39 -13.67
CA THR A 9 6.15 3.83 -12.57
C THR A 9 6.87 3.63 -11.23
N PRO A 10 7.03 4.67 -10.40
CA PRO A 10 7.62 4.53 -9.08
C PRO A 10 6.91 3.47 -8.21
N LEU A 11 7.67 2.63 -7.51
CA LEU A 11 7.13 1.54 -6.68
C LEU A 11 6.11 2.00 -5.63
N TYR A 12 6.26 3.20 -5.07
CA TYR A 12 5.30 3.71 -4.09
C TYR A 12 3.93 4.04 -4.71
N LEU A 13 3.90 4.44 -6.00
CA LEU A 13 2.65 4.65 -6.74
C LEU A 13 2.01 3.33 -7.14
N GLN A 14 2.83 2.36 -7.59
CA GLN A 14 2.34 1.01 -7.87
C GLN A 14 1.74 0.35 -6.61
N LEU A 15 2.38 0.54 -5.45
CA LEU A 15 1.89 0.07 -4.17
C LEU A 15 0.54 0.70 -3.81
N ALA A 16 0.42 2.02 -3.90
CA ALA A 16 -0.83 2.73 -3.60
C ALA A 16 -1.98 2.24 -4.48
N SER A 17 -1.77 2.24 -5.80
CA SER A 17 -2.75 1.73 -6.78
C SER A 17 -3.11 0.28 -6.54
N ALA A 18 -2.15 -0.58 -6.19
CA ALA A 18 -2.46 -1.97 -5.91
C ALA A 18 -3.28 -2.15 -4.62
N ILE A 19 -3.11 -1.32 -3.59
CA ILE A 19 -3.95 -1.36 -2.40
C ILE A 19 -5.37 -0.90 -2.75
N GLU A 20 -5.51 0.21 -3.47
CA GLU A 20 -6.81 0.71 -3.96
C GLU A 20 -7.57 -0.36 -4.75
N ASP A 21 -6.90 -1.02 -5.70
CA ASP A 21 -7.48 -2.10 -6.48
C ASP A 21 -7.98 -3.26 -5.60
N ASN A 22 -7.27 -3.58 -4.51
CA ASN A 22 -7.70 -4.64 -3.59
C ASN A 22 -8.90 -4.21 -2.73
N ILE A 23 -8.98 -2.93 -2.36
CA ILE A 23 -10.18 -2.37 -1.70
C ILE A 23 -11.37 -2.43 -2.65
N LEU A 24 -11.22 -1.96 -3.90
CA LEU A 24 -12.29 -1.97 -4.91
C LEU A 24 -12.79 -3.38 -5.25
N ARG A 25 -11.91 -4.38 -5.15
CA ARG A 25 -12.24 -5.80 -5.36
C ARG A 25 -12.83 -6.47 -4.12
N GLY A 26 -12.91 -5.79 -2.98
CA GLY A 26 -13.37 -6.34 -1.71
C GLY A 26 -12.39 -7.33 -1.07
N VAL A 27 -11.11 -7.32 -1.46
CA VAL A 27 -10.06 -8.11 -0.80
C VAL A 27 -9.73 -7.50 0.57
N PHE A 28 -9.74 -6.17 0.64
CA PHE A 28 -9.71 -5.44 1.91
C PHE A 28 -11.11 -4.85 2.11
N GLU A 29 -11.86 -5.42 3.04
CA GLU A 29 -13.17 -4.88 3.43
C GLU A 29 -13.00 -3.58 4.20
N GLU A 30 -14.04 -2.74 4.18
CA GLU A 30 -14.07 -1.51 4.97
C GLU A 30 -13.78 -1.80 6.45
N GLU A 31 -13.08 -0.87 7.12
CA GLU A 31 -12.70 -0.98 8.53
C GLU A 31 -11.80 -2.17 8.88
N THR A 32 -11.26 -2.89 7.89
CA THR A 32 -10.26 -3.94 8.12
C THR A 32 -8.83 -3.44 7.94
N GLN A 33 -7.89 -4.15 8.56
CA GLN A 33 -6.49 -3.79 8.50
C GLN A 33 -5.86 -4.19 7.16
N VAL A 34 -5.27 -3.22 6.46
CA VAL A 34 -4.33 -3.48 5.36
C VAL A 34 -2.96 -3.90 5.88
N PRO A 35 -2.11 -4.55 5.06
CA PRO A 35 -0.74 -4.86 5.44
C PRO A 35 0.00 -3.61 5.93
N SER A 36 0.70 -3.74 7.06
CA SER A 36 1.52 -2.68 7.61
C SER A 36 2.71 -2.37 6.70
N THR A 37 3.30 -1.18 6.84
CA THR A 37 4.52 -0.79 6.13
C THR A 37 5.65 -1.82 6.28
N THR A 38 5.81 -2.39 7.47
CA THR A 38 6.82 -3.44 7.73
C THR A 38 6.52 -4.71 6.94
N GLU A 39 5.27 -5.18 6.98
CA GLU A 39 4.86 -6.39 6.23
C GLU A 39 5.02 -6.19 4.72
N ILE A 40 4.65 -5.02 4.20
CA ILE A 40 4.85 -4.67 2.78
C ILE A 40 6.34 -4.72 2.43
N SER A 41 7.19 -4.11 3.26
CA SER A 41 8.64 -4.06 3.02
C SER A 41 9.25 -5.45 2.97
N VAL A 42 8.86 -6.34 3.90
CA VAL A 42 9.36 -7.72 3.97
C VAL A 42 8.83 -8.57 2.82
N ASN A 43 7.51 -8.57 2.60
CA ASN A 43 6.86 -9.46 1.63
C ASN A 43 7.22 -9.11 0.19
N PHE A 44 7.35 -7.83 -0.12
CA PHE A 44 7.64 -7.35 -1.48
C PHE A 44 9.11 -6.92 -1.66
N LYS A 45 9.95 -7.05 -0.62
CA LYS A 45 11.37 -6.66 -0.64
C LYS A 45 11.59 -5.21 -1.10
N ILE A 46 10.76 -4.30 -0.62
CA ILE A 46 10.82 -2.86 -0.92
C ILE A 46 11.44 -2.14 0.26
N ASN A 47 12.17 -1.05 0.00
CA ASN A 47 12.62 -0.13 1.04
C ASN A 47 11.44 0.33 1.93
N PRO A 48 11.57 0.29 3.28
CA PRO A 48 10.52 0.75 4.20
C PRO A 48 10.06 2.18 4.00
N ALA A 49 10.95 3.09 3.60
CA ALA A 49 10.56 4.46 3.28
C ALA A 49 9.65 4.54 2.05
N THR A 50 9.89 3.70 1.04
CA THR A 50 9.04 3.61 -0.17
C THR A 50 7.68 2.98 0.16
N ALA A 51 7.67 1.91 0.95
CA ALA A 51 6.42 1.29 1.42
C ALA A 51 5.59 2.29 2.24
N GLY A 52 6.23 2.99 3.18
CA GLY A 52 5.59 4.02 3.98
C GLY A 52 5.07 5.19 3.13
N LYS A 53 5.82 5.59 2.09
CA LYS A 53 5.38 6.62 1.15
C LYS A 53 4.10 6.19 0.40
N GLY A 54 4.03 4.96 -0.09
CA GLY A 54 2.83 4.45 -0.78
C GLY A 54 1.60 4.39 0.14
N VAL A 55 1.77 3.92 1.39
CA VAL A 55 0.68 3.90 2.37
C VAL A 55 0.25 5.31 2.77
N ASN A 56 1.20 6.24 2.97
CA ASN A 56 0.86 7.61 3.35
C ASN A 56 0.10 8.36 2.26
N LEU A 57 0.35 8.10 0.96
CA LEU A 57 -0.45 8.69 -0.12
C LEU A 57 -1.94 8.39 0.07
N LEU A 58 -2.28 7.13 0.35
CA LEU A 58 -3.66 6.73 0.56
C LEU A 58 -4.26 7.32 1.84
N VAL A 59 -3.42 7.61 2.84
CA VAL A 59 -3.86 8.31 4.06
C VAL A 59 -4.15 9.78 3.74
N ASP A 60 -3.28 10.42 2.97
CA ASP A 60 -3.44 11.82 2.57
C ASP A 60 -4.67 12.00 1.66
N ASP A 61 -4.97 11.01 0.81
CA ASP A 61 -6.16 10.95 -0.05
C ASP A 61 -7.44 10.53 0.69
N GLY A 62 -7.35 10.20 1.99
CA GLY A 62 -8.49 9.80 2.82
C GLY A 62 -9.05 8.40 2.56
N ILE A 63 -8.34 7.57 1.78
CA ILE A 63 -8.71 6.18 1.47
C ILE A 63 -8.35 5.26 2.65
N LEU A 64 -7.21 5.50 3.27
CA LEU A 64 -6.78 4.82 4.49
C LEU A 64 -6.75 5.80 5.66
N TYR A 65 -6.76 5.26 6.88
CA TYR A 65 -6.51 6.05 8.08
C TYR A 65 -5.59 5.30 9.03
N LYS A 66 -4.85 6.05 9.83
CA LYS A 66 -3.99 5.47 10.88
C LYS A 66 -4.84 5.20 12.11
N LYS A 67 -4.98 3.93 12.47
CA LYS A 67 -5.56 3.51 13.74
C LYS A 67 -4.45 3.14 14.71
N ARG A 68 -4.41 3.81 15.87
CA ARG A 68 -3.62 3.29 17.00
C ARG A 68 -4.36 2.07 17.52
N GLY A 69 -3.60 1.02 17.86
CA GLY A 69 -4.16 -0.14 18.57
C GLY A 69 -4.93 0.31 19.81
#